data_AF-A0A7S0MFI1-F1
#
_entry.id   AF-A0A7S0MFI1-F1
#
_cell.length_a   1.000
_cell.length_b   1.000
_cell.length_c   1.000
_cell.angle_alpha   90.00
_cell.angle_beta   90.00
_cell.angle_gamma   90.00
#
_symmetry.space_group_name_H-M   'P 1'
#
loop_
_entity.id
_entity.type
_entity.pdbx_description
1 polymer ?
#
loop_
_entity_poly.entity_id
_entity_poly.type
_entity_poly.pdbx_seq_one_letter_code
_entity_poly.pdbx_strand_id
1 'polypeptide(L)'
;REQKTAFERLLPAGVPVSTRSRAKSSMLLDADRGCHRLTIECEAPIDIIALQSAMPLALLDPGATVPSESPPDPENASCFLATMRVQGTTNRVQVELMVHEGQYGSVNAFVITRTPPKVCHLVENHIRPLSLHRPLRPEDTPEAGGAPVSEIRMTGAFSVGQMHGWVAACFPGVPSKAPEGDTVRYNFESGLLGTRISAEYSRGEAVFRSGNLSALAVVKDAVAREVGRLGGKVDVKAPIIDEKCVLHTLRALHPRLESLLRLKDRVRYLDALAEIGAQEGGGAFLEEGLRETVQNADQIRAEHRDNEKRIAYMEQLLEQLFIDRFKFRGINVRHRVGEVRSLVKAYSWEALVTLFAAT
;
A
#
# COMPACT_ATOMS: atom_id res chain seq x y z
N ARG A 1 -4.96 -3.65 -45.03
CA ARG A 1 -4.50 -4.54 -46.13
C ARG A 1 -3.13 -4.09 -46.65
N GLU A 2 -2.91 -2.80 -46.89
CA GLU A 2 -1.63 -2.24 -47.35
C GLU A 2 -0.46 -2.43 -46.37
N GLN A 3 -0.70 -2.34 -45.06
CA GLN A 3 0.35 -2.64 -44.08
C GLN A 3 0.81 -4.09 -44.16
N LYS A 4 -0.12 -5.04 -44.37
CA LYS A 4 0.18 -6.47 -44.51
C LYS A 4 1.10 -6.74 -45.71
N THR A 5 0.84 -6.08 -46.84
CA THR A 5 1.65 -6.19 -48.06
C THR A 5 3.03 -5.54 -47.92
N ALA A 6 3.15 -4.48 -47.11
CA ALA A 6 4.44 -3.87 -46.77
C ALA A 6 5.28 -4.77 -45.82
N PHE A 7 4.64 -5.49 -44.90
CA PHE A 7 5.29 -6.42 -43.99
C PHE A 7 5.79 -7.69 -44.68
N GLU A 8 5.05 -8.23 -45.65
CA GLU A 8 5.43 -9.42 -46.41
C GLU A 8 6.67 -9.20 -47.30
N ARG A 9 6.96 -7.95 -47.71
CA ARG A 9 8.12 -7.62 -48.56
C ARG A 9 9.46 -7.49 -47.82
N LEU A 10 9.47 -7.48 -46.49
CA LEU A 10 10.68 -7.21 -45.68
C LEU A 10 11.36 -8.47 -45.10
N LEU A 11 10.92 -9.69 -45.43
CA LEU A 11 11.42 -10.91 -44.78
C LEU A 11 11.99 -11.95 -45.77
N PRO A 12 13.31 -11.92 -46.04
CA PRO A 12 14.00 -13.01 -46.74
C PRO A 12 14.13 -14.30 -45.90
N ALA A 13 13.83 -14.28 -44.59
CA ALA A 13 14.21 -15.34 -43.65
C ALA A 13 13.08 -15.89 -42.74
N GLY A 14 11.80 -15.59 -43.00
CA GLY A 14 10.68 -16.18 -42.23
C GLY A 14 10.65 -15.82 -40.73
N VAL A 15 11.35 -14.76 -40.31
CA VAL A 15 11.36 -14.30 -38.92
C VAL A 15 10.00 -13.67 -38.59
N PRO A 16 9.25 -14.16 -37.58
CA PRO A 16 8.02 -13.51 -37.15
C PRO A 16 8.34 -12.12 -36.61
N VAL A 17 7.84 -11.08 -37.28
CA VAL A 17 7.99 -9.69 -36.84
C VAL A 17 6.81 -9.36 -35.93
N SER A 18 7.11 -9.06 -34.66
CA SER A 18 6.13 -8.61 -33.68
C SER A 18 5.50 -7.27 -34.09
N THR A 19 4.20 -7.11 -33.83
CA THR A 19 3.46 -5.86 -34.03
C THR A 19 3.99 -4.78 -33.08
N ARG A 20 4.21 -3.57 -33.59
CA ARG A 20 4.72 -2.40 -32.82
C ARG A 20 3.64 -1.74 -31.96
N SER A 21 2.77 -2.50 -31.29
CA SER A 21 1.87 -1.91 -30.29
C SER A 21 2.66 -1.54 -29.05
N ARG A 22 2.31 -0.43 -28.39
CA ARG A 22 2.90 -0.05 -27.10
C ARG A 22 1.89 -0.23 -25.97
N ALA A 23 2.40 -0.60 -24.80
CA ALA A 23 1.68 -0.54 -23.53
C ALA A 23 2.39 0.45 -22.60
N LYS A 24 1.61 1.17 -21.81
CA LYS A 24 2.07 2.09 -20.77
C LYS A 24 1.30 1.78 -19.49
N SER A 25 1.92 2.06 -18.36
CA SER A 25 1.23 2.01 -17.07
C SER A 25 1.52 3.24 -16.24
N SER A 26 0.61 3.53 -15.33
CA SER A 26 0.79 4.48 -14.24
C SER A 26 0.27 3.86 -12.94
N MET A 27 1.02 4.05 -11.86
CA MET A 27 0.63 3.62 -10.52
C MET A 27 0.55 4.86 -9.64
N LEU A 28 -0.66 5.19 -9.18
CA LEU A 28 -0.93 6.39 -8.38
C LEU A 28 -1.52 6.00 -7.04
N LEU A 29 -1.10 6.69 -5.98
CA LEU A 29 -1.66 6.53 -4.65
C LEU A 29 -3.06 7.17 -4.57
N ASP A 30 -4.05 6.38 -4.15
CA ASP A 30 -5.34 6.85 -3.67
C ASP A 30 -5.25 7.00 -2.15
N ALA A 31 -5.00 8.23 -1.69
CA ALA A 31 -4.77 8.54 -0.27
C ALA A 31 -6.00 8.25 0.59
N ASP A 32 -7.20 8.59 0.09
CA ASP A 32 -8.44 8.43 0.82
C ASP A 32 -8.73 6.94 1.08
N ARG A 33 -8.47 6.11 0.07
CA ARG A 33 -8.70 4.65 0.14
C ARG A 33 -7.51 3.86 0.67
N GLY A 34 -6.33 4.45 0.77
CA GLY A 34 -5.09 3.79 1.22
C GLY A 34 -4.62 2.69 0.27
N CYS A 35 -4.83 2.84 -1.04
CA CYS A 35 -4.48 1.84 -2.06
C CYS A 35 -3.77 2.47 -3.26
N HIS A 36 -3.08 1.64 -4.04
CA HIS A 36 -2.44 2.02 -5.30
C HIS A 36 -3.34 1.68 -6.47
N ARG A 37 -3.65 2.68 -7.27
CA ARG A 37 -4.41 2.56 -8.50
C ARG A 37 -3.46 2.34 -9.67
N LEU A 38 -3.42 1.12 -10.20
CA LEU A 38 -2.65 0.76 -11.37
C LEU A 38 -3.52 0.91 -12.62
N THR A 39 -3.17 1.86 -13.48
CA THR A 39 -3.80 2.06 -14.78
C THR A 39 -2.87 1.54 -15.86
N ILE A 40 -3.38 0.68 -16.73
CA ILE A 40 -2.66 0.11 -17.88
C ILE A 40 -3.39 0.56 -19.14
N GLU A 41 -2.65 1.15 -20.08
CA GLU A 41 -3.14 1.61 -21.38
C GLU A 41 -2.33 0.98 -22.50
N CYS A 42 -3.01 0.42 -23.50
CA CYS A 42 -2.38 -0.19 -24.66
C CYS A 42 -2.96 0.40 -25.96
N GLU A 43 -2.15 0.47 -27.01
CA GLU A 43 -2.63 0.91 -28.34
C GLU A 43 -3.60 -0.07 -28.99
N ALA A 44 -3.62 -1.34 -28.53
CA ALA A 44 -4.51 -2.39 -28.99
C ALA A 44 -5.42 -2.88 -27.85
N PRO A 45 -6.59 -3.48 -28.17
CA PRO A 45 -7.47 -4.03 -27.15
C PRO A 45 -6.78 -5.08 -26.30
N ILE A 46 -6.94 -4.95 -24.98
CA ILE A 46 -6.33 -5.83 -23.99
C ILE A 46 -7.21 -7.08 -23.86
N ASP A 47 -6.57 -8.25 -23.84
CA ASP A 47 -7.23 -9.54 -23.64
C ASP A 47 -7.05 -10.02 -22.20
N ILE A 48 -5.80 -10.08 -21.75
CA ILE A 48 -5.40 -10.61 -20.44
C ILE A 48 -4.32 -9.70 -19.85
N ILE A 49 -4.40 -9.47 -18.54
CA ILE A 49 -3.33 -8.86 -17.76
C ILE A 49 -2.91 -9.86 -16.69
N ALA A 50 -1.64 -10.21 -16.63
CA ALA A 50 -1.08 -10.93 -15.48
C ALA A 50 -0.21 -9.98 -14.65
N LEU A 51 -0.51 -9.87 -13.36
CA LEU A 51 0.27 -9.10 -12.40
C LEU A 51 1.14 -10.06 -11.60
N GLN A 52 2.42 -9.77 -11.51
CA GLN A 52 3.38 -10.54 -10.73
C GLN A 52 4.20 -9.61 -9.84
N SER A 53 4.45 -10.03 -8.61
CA SER A 53 5.38 -9.32 -7.73
C SER A 53 6.07 -10.24 -6.73
N ALA A 54 7.29 -9.87 -6.36
CA ALA A 54 8.05 -10.48 -5.27
C ALA A 54 7.63 -9.98 -3.89
N MET A 55 6.77 -8.97 -3.81
CA MET A 55 6.18 -8.50 -2.57
C MET A 55 4.73 -8.99 -2.41
N PRO A 56 4.24 -9.20 -1.19
CA PRO A 56 2.83 -9.43 -0.94
C PRO A 56 2.00 -8.23 -1.40
N LEU A 57 0.96 -8.50 -2.18
CA LEU A 57 -0.03 -7.51 -2.60
C LEU A 57 -1.42 -8.11 -2.38
N ALA A 58 -2.40 -7.25 -2.13
CA ALA A 58 -3.80 -7.65 -2.13
C ALA A 58 -4.54 -6.91 -3.25
N LEU A 59 -5.17 -7.66 -4.15
CA LEU A 59 -6.05 -7.10 -5.18
C LEU A 59 -7.36 -6.67 -4.50
N LEU A 60 -7.67 -5.37 -4.46
CA LEU A 60 -8.92 -4.86 -3.91
C LEU A 60 -10.00 -4.88 -4.99
N ASP A 61 -9.83 -4.03 -6.01
CA ASP A 61 -10.78 -3.92 -7.11
C ASP A 61 -10.14 -4.40 -8.42
N PRO A 62 -10.63 -5.50 -9.02
CA PRO A 62 -10.19 -5.94 -10.35
C PRO A 62 -10.75 -5.06 -11.49
N GLY A 63 -11.61 -4.08 -11.19
CA GLY A 63 -12.27 -3.24 -12.18
C GLY A 63 -13.17 -4.08 -13.09
N ALA A 64 -13.16 -3.78 -14.39
CA ALA A 64 -13.93 -4.50 -15.40
C ALA A 64 -13.27 -5.83 -15.85
N THR A 65 -12.57 -6.52 -14.95
CA THR A 65 -11.87 -7.77 -15.24
C THR A 65 -12.33 -8.89 -14.32
N VAL A 66 -12.13 -10.13 -14.77
CA VAL A 66 -12.36 -11.32 -13.95
C VAL A 66 -10.99 -11.81 -13.46
N PRO A 67 -10.68 -11.66 -12.16
CA PRO A 67 -9.40 -12.04 -11.60
C PRO A 67 -9.35 -13.53 -11.25
N SER A 68 -8.15 -14.09 -11.32
CA SER A 68 -7.78 -15.40 -10.80
C SER A 68 -6.45 -15.23 -10.07
N GLU A 69 -6.51 -15.21 -8.74
CA GLU A 69 -5.34 -15.13 -7.85
C GLU A 69 -4.75 -16.54 -7.72
N SER A 70 -3.47 -16.67 -8.07
CA SER A 70 -2.71 -17.92 -7.93
C SER A 70 -2.05 -17.97 -6.55
N PRO A 71 -1.83 -19.17 -5.97
CA PRO A 71 -1.10 -19.28 -4.72
C PRO A 71 0.32 -18.71 -4.88
N PRO A 72 0.91 -18.16 -3.79
CA PRO A 72 2.28 -17.67 -3.82
C PRO A 72 3.24 -18.81 -4.12
N ASP A 73 4.29 -18.50 -4.89
CA ASP A 73 5.38 -19.40 -5.23
C ASP A 73 6.70 -18.83 -4.69
N PRO A 74 7.10 -19.26 -3.48
CA PRO A 74 8.34 -18.79 -2.87
C PRO A 74 9.61 -19.22 -3.61
N GLU A 75 9.58 -20.33 -4.35
CA GLU A 75 10.77 -20.83 -5.07
C GLU A 75 11.17 -19.88 -6.20
N ASN A 76 10.17 -19.30 -6.88
CA ASN A 76 10.37 -18.33 -7.96
C ASN A 76 10.27 -16.87 -7.51
N ALA A 77 10.37 -16.61 -6.20
CA ALA A 77 10.24 -15.27 -5.60
C ALA A 77 8.96 -14.54 -6.06
N SER A 78 7.85 -15.27 -6.21
CA SER A 78 6.55 -14.72 -6.62
C SER A 78 5.57 -14.77 -5.46
N CYS A 79 5.57 -13.71 -4.65
CA CYS A 79 4.66 -13.58 -3.50
C CYS A 79 3.23 -13.19 -3.91
N PHE A 80 3.04 -12.64 -5.12
CA PHE A 80 1.74 -12.30 -5.66
C PHE A 80 1.70 -12.62 -7.16
N LEU A 81 0.67 -13.35 -7.59
CA LEU A 81 0.37 -13.61 -8.99
C LEU A 81 -1.14 -13.57 -9.20
N ALA A 82 -1.62 -12.67 -10.04
CA ALA A 82 -3.02 -12.57 -10.41
C ALA A 82 -3.18 -12.45 -11.91
N THR A 83 -3.98 -13.34 -12.51
CA THR A 83 -4.33 -13.27 -13.94
C THR A 83 -5.74 -12.72 -14.07
N MET A 84 -5.90 -11.67 -14.85
CA MET A 84 -7.14 -10.93 -15.02
C MET A 84 -7.57 -10.98 -16.49
N ARG A 85 -8.76 -11.53 -16.73
CA ARG A 85 -9.35 -11.55 -18.07
C ARG A 85 -10.22 -10.31 -18.26
N VAL A 86 -9.93 -9.55 -19.30
CA VAL A 86 -10.64 -8.30 -19.59
C VAL A 86 -11.98 -8.60 -20.27
N GLN A 87 -13.07 -8.10 -19.69
CA GLN A 87 -14.41 -8.23 -20.27
C GLN A 87 -14.64 -7.14 -21.31
N GLY A 88 -15.20 -7.50 -22.46
CA GLY A 88 -15.42 -6.56 -23.57
C GLY A 88 -14.12 -6.11 -24.26
N THR A 89 -14.20 -5.09 -25.11
CA THR A 89 -13.08 -4.56 -25.87
C THR A 89 -12.66 -3.22 -25.27
N THR A 90 -11.55 -3.21 -24.53
CA THR A 90 -10.99 -1.97 -23.97
C THR A 90 -9.48 -1.93 -24.17
N ASN A 91 -8.98 -0.71 -24.35
CA ASN A 91 -7.56 -0.41 -24.44
C ASN A 91 -6.98 0.06 -23.10
N ARG A 92 -7.85 0.26 -22.10
CA ARG A 92 -7.49 0.76 -20.77
C ARG A 92 -8.13 -0.11 -19.69
N VAL A 93 -7.32 -0.50 -18.72
CA VAL A 93 -7.76 -1.22 -17.53
C VAL A 93 -7.22 -0.51 -16.30
N GLN A 94 -8.04 -0.40 -15.27
CA GLN A 94 -7.68 0.15 -13.97
C GLN A 94 -7.98 -0.88 -12.90
N VAL A 95 -7.01 -1.12 -12.02
CA VAL A 95 -7.13 -2.03 -10.88
C VAL A 95 -6.58 -1.36 -9.62
N GLU A 96 -7.04 -1.82 -8.47
CA GLU A 96 -6.60 -1.32 -7.18
C GLU A 96 -5.86 -2.38 -6.38
N LEU A 97 -4.67 -2.02 -5.94
CA LEU A 97 -3.75 -2.89 -5.20
C LEU A 97 -3.48 -2.28 -3.84
N MET A 98 -3.55 -3.09 -2.80
CA MET A 98 -3.14 -2.71 -1.45
C MET A 98 -1.78 -3.31 -1.14
N VAL A 99 -0.94 -2.52 -0.46
CA VAL A 99 0.40 -2.90 -0.03
C VAL A 99 0.61 -2.48 1.42
N HIS A 100 1.30 -3.33 2.17
CA HIS A 100 1.78 -2.98 3.50
C HIS A 100 2.98 -2.06 3.43
N GLU A 101 2.92 -0.96 4.18
CA GLU A 101 4.04 -0.04 4.29
C GLU A 101 5.28 -0.77 4.84
N GLY A 102 6.44 -0.54 4.21
CA GLY A 102 7.67 -1.31 4.47
C GLY A 102 7.90 -2.49 3.53
N GLN A 103 6.88 -2.96 2.80
CA GLN A 103 7.06 -3.87 1.67
C GLN A 103 7.20 -3.07 0.37
N TYR A 104 8.22 -3.39 -0.41
CA TYR A 104 8.58 -2.62 -1.60
C TYR A 104 9.28 -3.50 -2.63
N GLY A 105 9.19 -3.08 -3.89
CA GLY A 105 9.69 -3.84 -5.02
C GLY A 105 8.98 -3.47 -6.32
N SER A 106 9.19 -4.31 -7.32
CA SER A 106 8.58 -4.18 -8.65
C SER A 106 7.22 -4.89 -8.70
N VAL A 107 6.27 -4.26 -9.40
CA VAL A 107 5.00 -4.86 -9.82
C VAL A 107 5.04 -4.97 -11.34
N ASN A 108 5.21 -6.20 -11.81
CA ASN A 108 5.30 -6.55 -13.21
C ASN A 108 3.89 -6.78 -13.76
N ALA A 109 3.54 -6.06 -14.83
CA ALA A 109 2.29 -6.25 -15.56
C ALA A 109 2.58 -6.81 -16.95
N PHE A 110 2.16 -8.05 -17.19
CA PHE A 110 2.20 -8.72 -18.48
C PHE A 110 0.88 -8.49 -19.21
N VAL A 111 0.88 -7.66 -20.23
CA VAL A 111 -0.31 -7.21 -20.96
C VAL A 111 -0.40 -7.93 -22.31
N ILE A 112 -1.37 -8.80 -22.46
CA ILE A 112 -1.60 -9.57 -23.69
C ILE A 112 -2.69 -8.90 -24.51
N THR A 113 -2.40 -8.59 -25.78
CA THR A 113 -3.37 -7.96 -26.69
C THR A 113 -4.28 -8.99 -27.35
N ARG A 114 -5.52 -8.59 -27.66
CA ARG A 114 -6.50 -9.41 -28.37
C ARG A 114 -6.19 -9.53 -29.87
N THR A 115 -5.53 -8.54 -30.45
CA THR A 115 -5.21 -8.49 -31.88
C THR A 115 -4.18 -9.57 -32.25
N PRO A 116 -4.40 -10.39 -33.30
CA PRO A 116 -3.41 -11.32 -33.82
C PRO A 116 -2.32 -10.60 -34.65
N PRO A 117 -1.04 -11.01 -34.58
CA PRO A 117 -0.49 -12.01 -33.66
C PRO A 117 -0.55 -11.51 -32.19
N LYS A 118 -0.89 -12.41 -31.25
CA LYS A 118 -0.92 -12.06 -29.83
C LYS A 118 0.50 -11.69 -29.37
N VAL A 119 0.64 -10.49 -28.83
CA VAL A 119 1.88 -10.00 -28.24
C VAL A 119 1.68 -9.77 -26.75
N CYS A 120 2.73 -10.00 -25.97
CA CYS A 120 2.77 -9.71 -24.54
C CYS A 120 3.72 -8.53 -24.31
N HIS A 121 3.23 -7.49 -23.63
CA HIS A 121 4.03 -6.36 -23.18
C HIS A 121 4.32 -6.50 -21.70
N LEU A 122 5.58 -6.40 -21.30
CA LEU A 122 5.95 -6.26 -19.91
C LEU A 122 6.03 -4.77 -19.57
N VAL A 123 5.26 -4.34 -18.58
CA VAL A 123 5.36 -3.00 -18.01
C VAL A 123 5.66 -3.11 -16.52
N GLU A 124 6.72 -2.45 -16.09
CA GLU A 124 7.22 -2.52 -14.72
C GLU A 124 6.87 -1.25 -13.93
N ASN A 125 6.26 -1.42 -12.77
CA ASN A 125 5.95 -0.34 -11.83
C ASN A 125 6.70 -0.59 -10.53
N HIS A 126 7.02 0.47 -9.78
CA HIS A 126 7.79 0.36 -8.55
C HIS A 126 7.03 0.92 -7.37
N ILE A 127 6.91 0.12 -6.31
CA ILE A 127 6.37 0.55 -5.03
C ILE A 127 7.54 0.87 -4.09
N ARG A 128 7.52 2.07 -3.50
CA ARG A 128 8.53 2.55 -2.54
C ARG A 128 8.25 2.03 -1.12
N PRO A 129 9.26 1.92 -0.24
CA PRO A 129 9.06 1.52 1.16
C PRO A 129 7.95 2.30 1.87
N LEU A 130 7.93 3.63 1.72
CA LEU A 130 6.88 4.51 2.25
C LEU A 130 5.91 4.94 1.15
N SER A 131 5.37 3.98 0.41
CA SER A 131 4.51 4.24 -0.76
C SER A 131 3.18 4.91 -0.44
N LEU A 132 2.73 4.91 0.82
CA LEU A 132 1.51 5.58 1.24
C LEU A 132 1.72 7.06 1.61
N HIS A 133 2.96 7.55 1.47
CA HIS A 133 3.29 8.93 1.77
C HIS A 133 3.20 9.80 0.51
N ARG A 134 2.80 11.07 0.69
CA ARG A 134 2.86 12.11 -0.35
C ARG A 134 3.76 13.26 0.10
N PRO A 135 4.51 13.90 -0.82
CA PRO A 135 5.32 15.05 -0.47
C PRO A 135 4.44 16.22 -0.02
N LEU A 136 4.90 16.91 1.01
CA LEU A 136 4.29 18.13 1.54
C LEU A 136 5.18 19.34 1.29
N ARG A 137 4.66 20.53 1.63
CA ARG A 137 5.45 21.75 1.59
C ARG A 137 6.48 21.79 2.73
N PRO A 138 7.58 22.54 2.59
CA PRO A 138 8.62 22.64 3.63
C PRO A 138 8.11 23.16 4.98
N GLU A 139 7.05 23.96 5.00
CA GLU A 139 6.41 24.48 6.21
C GLU A 139 5.55 23.45 6.97
N ASP A 140 5.11 22.38 6.30
CA ASP A 140 4.24 21.35 6.90
C ASP A 140 5.07 20.31 7.67
N THR A 141 5.62 20.72 8.81
CA THR A 141 6.45 19.85 9.64
C THR A 141 5.61 18.85 10.45
N PRO A 142 6.19 17.74 10.92
CA PRO A 142 5.48 16.77 11.76
C PRO A 142 5.08 17.31 13.13
N GLU A 143 5.76 18.33 13.65
CA GLU A 143 5.44 18.98 14.92
C GLU A 143 4.26 19.99 14.80
N ALA A 144 3.81 20.29 13.57
CA ALA A 144 2.74 21.24 13.33
C ALA A 144 1.46 20.84 14.09
N GLY A 145 0.87 21.79 14.81
CA GLY A 145 -0.34 21.54 15.61
C GLY A 145 -0.10 20.82 16.94
N GLY A 146 1.15 20.66 17.39
CA GLY A 146 1.47 20.05 18.68
C GLY A 146 1.40 18.52 18.69
N ALA A 147 1.47 17.89 17.50
CA ALA A 147 1.53 16.45 17.39
C ALA A 147 2.82 15.89 18.05
N PRO A 148 2.75 14.72 18.72
CA PRO A 148 3.93 14.09 19.30
C PRO A 148 4.85 13.57 18.19
N VAL A 149 6.15 13.68 18.41
CA VAL A 149 7.16 13.33 17.41
C VAL A 149 8.29 12.54 18.05
N SER A 150 8.67 11.44 17.40
CA SER A 150 9.87 10.67 17.69
C SER A 150 10.95 10.95 16.64
N GLU A 151 12.22 10.81 17.03
CA GLU A 151 13.39 11.10 16.20
C GLU A 151 14.30 9.88 16.08
N ILE A 152 14.75 9.58 14.87
CA ILE A 152 15.91 8.73 14.62
C ILE A 152 17.02 9.55 13.95
N ARG A 153 18.25 9.37 14.42
CA ARG A 153 19.42 10.06 13.88
C ARG A 153 20.42 9.05 13.35
N MET A 154 20.89 9.30 12.13
CA MET A 154 21.82 8.46 11.40
C MET A 154 23.10 9.24 11.11
N THR A 155 24.24 8.61 11.34
CA THR A 155 25.56 9.22 11.14
C THR A 155 26.49 8.30 10.37
N GLY A 156 27.38 8.87 9.57
CA GLY A 156 28.37 8.07 8.85
C GLY A 156 29.15 8.85 7.81
N ALA A 157 29.95 8.14 7.02
CA ALA A 157 30.78 8.73 5.97
C ALA A 157 30.04 8.84 4.62
N PHE A 158 28.80 9.35 4.62
CA PHE A 158 28.02 9.54 3.40
C PHE A 158 27.97 11.00 2.95
N SER A 159 27.97 11.20 1.63
CA SER A 159 27.72 12.49 1.00
C SER A 159 26.22 12.82 1.01
N VAL A 160 25.89 14.10 0.81
CA VAL A 160 24.50 14.57 0.63
C VAL A 160 23.82 13.81 -0.53
N GLY A 161 24.53 13.59 -1.64
CA GLY A 161 24.01 12.86 -2.79
C GLY A 161 23.69 11.39 -2.50
N GLN A 162 24.50 10.72 -1.68
CA GLN A 162 24.22 9.33 -1.27
C GLN A 162 22.97 9.25 -0.38
N MET A 163 22.87 10.11 0.64
CA MET A 163 21.66 10.16 1.49
C MET A 163 20.42 10.56 0.69
N HIS A 164 20.54 11.53 -0.22
CA HIS A 164 19.46 11.90 -1.13
C HIS A 164 19.00 10.70 -1.97
N GLY A 165 19.93 9.91 -2.53
CA GLY A 165 19.61 8.69 -3.27
C GLY A 165 18.84 7.67 -2.43
N TRP A 166 19.22 7.48 -1.15
CA TRP A 166 18.51 6.58 -0.23
C TRP A 166 17.11 7.11 0.13
N VAL A 167 16.97 8.42 0.36
CA VAL A 167 15.67 9.07 0.58
C VAL A 167 14.79 8.94 -0.66
N ALA A 168 15.32 9.16 -1.86
CA ALA A 168 14.58 9.01 -3.11
C ALA A 168 14.20 7.55 -3.43
N ALA A 169 14.97 6.58 -2.94
CA ALA A 169 14.60 5.17 -3.00
C ALA A 169 13.51 4.80 -1.98
N CYS A 170 13.42 5.53 -0.86
CA CYS A 170 12.49 5.27 0.24
C CYS A 170 11.11 5.93 0.05
N PHE A 171 11.08 7.16 -0.45
CA PHE A 171 9.88 7.98 -0.56
C PHE A 171 9.47 8.19 -2.03
N PRO A 172 8.15 8.22 -2.32
CA PRO A 172 7.65 8.66 -3.62
C PRO A 172 7.79 10.18 -3.79
N GLY A 173 7.87 10.64 -5.04
CA GLY A 173 7.85 12.07 -5.36
C GLY A 173 9.13 12.85 -5.09
N VAL A 174 10.21 12.19 -4.67
CA VAL A 174 11.53 12.82 -4.52
C VAL A 174 12.23 12.87 -5.90
N PRO A 175 12.76 14.03 -6.33
CA PRO A 175 13.53 14.14 -7.56
C PRO A 175 14.75 13.21 -7.59
N SER A 176 15.22 12.83 -8.77
CA SER A 176 16.43 11.99 -8.90
C SER A 176 17.73 12.75 -8.64
N LYS A 177 17.70 14.08 -8.77
CA LYS A 177 18.85 14.96 -8.53
C LYS A 177 18.68 15.65 -7.18
N ALA A 178 19.74 15.60 -6.38
CA ALA A 178 19.80 16.31 -5.11
C ALA A 178 19.65 17.83 -5.34
N PRO A 179 18.88 18.53 -4.50
CA PRO A 179 18.85 19.99 -4.47
C PRO A 179 20.24 20.58 -4.23
N GLU A 180 20.47 21.79 -4.72
CA GLU A 180 21.67 22.55 -4.39
C GLU A 180 21.57 23.07 -2.95
N GLY A 181 22.50 22.64 -2.09
CA GLY A 181 22.55 23.07 -0.69
C GLY A 181 23.30 22.07 0.19
N ASP A 182 23.80 22.57 1.33
CA ASP A 182 24.52 21.76 2.31
C ASP A 182 23.57 20.93 3.18
N THR A 183 22.33 21.41 3.36
CA THR A 183 21.27 20.76 4.13
C THR A 183 20.01 20.70 3.30
N VAL A 184 19.41 19.52 3.21
CA VAL A 184 18.17 19.28 2.48
C VAL A 184 17.10 18.81 3.45
N ARG A 185 15.86 19.30 3.27
CA ARG A 185 14.70 18.89 4.06
C ARG A 185 13.53 18.53 3.14
N TYR A 186 12.91 17.38 3.42
CA TYR A 186 11.63 16.98 2.84
C TYR A 186 10.64 16.63 3.94
N ASN A 187 9.37 16.98 3.74
CA ASN A 187 8.26 16.57 4.58
C ASN A 187 7.29 15.73 3.77
N PHE A 188 6.69 14.73 4.40
CA PHE A 188 5.70 13.86 3.79
C PHE A 188 4.56 13.60 4.75
N GLU A 189 3.40 13.27 4.20
CA GLU A 189 2.19 12.89 4.94
C GLU A 189 1.71 11.52 4.49
N SER A 190 1.40 10.64 5.44
CA SER A 190 0.72 9.38 5.21
C SER A 190 -0.72 9.64 4.76
N GLY A 191 -1.09 9.21 3.56
CA GLY A 191 -2.47 9.28 3.08
C GLY A 191 -3.44 8.46 3.94
N LEU A 192 -2.95 7.36 4.52
CA LEU A 192 -3.74 6.48 5.37
C LEU A 192 -3.97 7.07 6.77
N LEU A 193 -2.94 7.59 7.42
CA LEU A 193 -3.00 7.97 8.84
C LEU A 193 -3.07 9.47 9.09
N GLY A 194 -2.74 10.29 8.08
CA GLY A 194 -2.52 11.73 8.25
C GLY A 194 -1.28 12.06 9.09
N THR A 195 -0.50 11.05 9.51
CA THR A 195 0.76 11.26 10.23
C THR A 195 1.83 11.76 9.28
N ARG A 196 2.72 12.60 9.78
CA ARG A 196 3.77 13.22 8.99
C ARG A 196 5.14 12.67 9.34
N ILE A 197 6.04 12.72 8.37
CA ILE A 197 7.45 12.39 8.54
C ILE A 197 8.31 13.44 7.84
N SER A 198 9.34 13.92 8.52
CA SER A 198 10.36 14.77 7.93
C SER A 198 11.68 14.02 7.81
N ALA A 199 12.40 14.33 6.73
CA ALA A 199 13.75 13.86 6.46
C ALA A 199 14.63 15.09 6.27
N GLU A 200 15.56 15.31 7.21
CA GLU A 200 16.52 16.40 7.17
C GLU A 200 17.93 15.82 7.17
N TYR A 201 18.75 16.17 6.19
CA TYR A 201 20.09 15.59 6.05
C TYR A 201 21.09 16.57 5.47
N SER A 202 22.34 16.37 5.89
CA SER A 202 23.51 17.07 5.41
C SER A 202 24.65 16.06 5.24
N ARG A 203 25.87 16.54 5.00
CA ARG A 203 27.03 15.64 4.87
C ARG A 203 27.27 14.90 6.20
N GLY A 204 27.13 13.58 6.16
CA GLY A 204 27.44 12.66 7.26
C GLY A 204 26.45 12.59 8.41
N GLU A 205 25.37 13.39 8.39
CA GLU A 205 24.30 13.36 9.39
C GLU A 205 22.93 13.41 8.70
N ALA A 206 22.00 12.60 9.19
CA ALA A 206 20.59 12.63 8.79
C ALA A 206 19.69 12.43 10.00
N VAL A 207 18.57 13.13 10.00
CA VAL A 207 17.58 13.11 11.06
C VAL A 207 16.21 12.90 10.44
N PHE A 208 15.51 11.87 10.92
CA PHE A 208 14.13 11.60 10.53
C PHE A 208 13.22 11.76 11.74
N ARG A 209 12.12 12.47 11.57
CA ARG A 209 11.16 12.76 12.64
C ARG A 209 9.76 12.38 12.21
N SER A 210 9.01 11.68 13.06
CA SER A 210 7.62 11.31 12.76
C SER A 210 6.82 11.02 14.02
N GLY A 211 5.51 11.26 13.96
CA GLY A 211 4.53 10.77 14.94
C GLY A 211 4.17 9.29 14.77
N ASN A 212 4.70 8.61 13.75
CA ASN A 212 4.48 7.19 13.49
C ASN A 212 5.80 6.39 13.61
N LEU A 213 5.89 5.56 14.65
CA LEU A 213 7.08 4.73 14.90
C LEU A 213 7.35 3.72 13.78
N SER A 214 6.30 3.14 13.19
CA SER A 214 6.47 2.19 12.09
C SER A 214 7.07 2.86 10.85
N ALA A 215 6.72 4.11 10.56
CA ALA A 215 7.35 4.85 9.47
C ALA A 215 8.86 5.05 9.71
N LEU A 216 9.27 5.39 10.94
CA LEU A 216 10.68 5.49 11.32
C LEU A 216 11.40 4.14 11.22
N ALA A 217 10.74 3.04 11.63
CA ALA A 217 11.29 1.70 11.53
C ALA A 217 11.52 1.30 10.06
N VAL A 218 10.57 1.61 9.18
CA VAL A 218 10.68 1.38 7.73
C VAL A 218 11.82 2.19 7.13
N VAL A 219 11.97 3.48 7.45
CA VAL A 219 13.10 4.29 6.98
C VAL A 219 14.42 3.68 7.43
N LYS A 220 14.52 3.30 8.71
CA LYS A 220 15.74 2.68 9.26
C LYS A 220 16.13 1.43 8.48
N ASP A 221 15.18 0.52 8.27
CA ASP A 221 15.43 -0.75 7.61
C ASP A 221 15.70 -0.56 6.09
N ALA A 222 15.03 0.40 5.44
CA ALA A 222 15.24 0.72 4.03
C ALA A 222 16.61 1.35 3.78
N VAL A 223 17.01 2.34 4.58
CA VAL A 223 18.34 2.96 4.49
C VAL A 223 19.44 1.93 4.78
N ALA A 224 19.28 1.12 5.83
CA ALA A 224 20.24 0.06 6.14
C ALA A 224 20.42 -0.94 4.98
N ARG A 225 19.34 -1.28 4.27
CA ARG A 225 19.40 -2.15 3.09
C ARG A 225 20.18 -1.51 1.94
N GLU A 226 19.91 -0.24 1.62
CA GLU A 226 20.64 0.47 0.57
C GLU A 226 22.12 0.68 0.89
N VAL A 227 22.43 0.96 2.16
CA VAL A 227 23.81 1.05 2.66
C VAL A 227 24.54 -0.29 2.47
N GLY A 228 23.91 -1.39 2.87
CA GLY A 228 24.45 -2.74 2.69
C GLY A 228 24.69 -3.09 1.22
N ARG A 229 23.78 -2.70 0.33
CA ARG A 229 23.91 -2.92 -1.13
C ARG A 229 25.11 -2.20 -1.75
N LEU A 230 25.47 -1.03 -1.23
CA LEU A 230 26.61 -0.22 -1.70
C LEU A 230 27.91 -0.45 -0.92
N GLY A 231 27.91 -1.37 0.05
CA GLY A 231 29.09 -1.67 0.88
C GLY A 231 29.48 -0.56 1.87
N GLY A 232 28.53 0.30 2.25
CA GLY A 232 28.74 1.39 3.21
C GLY A 232 28.51 0.99 4.67
N LYS A 233 28.69 1.95 5.58
CA LYS A 233 28.29 1.84 6.99
C LYS A 233 27.59 3.13 7.42
N VAL A 234 26.49 2.96 8.16
CA VAL A 234 25.73 4.04 8.80
C VAL A 234 25.43 3.59 10.22
N ASP A 235 25.77 4.44 11.17
CA ASP A 235 25.48 4.25 12.58
C ASP A 235 24.15 4.92 12.92
N VAL A 236 23.26 4.20 13.58
CA VAL A 236 21.99 4.73 14.08
C VAL A 236 22.19 5.08 15.55
N LYS A 237 22.11 6.37 15.89
CA LYS A 237 22.16 6.84 17.28
C LYS A 237 20.91 6.39 18.03
N ALA A 238 20.98 6.37 19.36
CA ALA A 238 19.85 6.01 20.21
C ALA A 238 18.62 6.87 19.84
N PRO A 239 17.48 6.24 19.50
CA PRO A 239 16.30 6.97 19.06
C PRO A 239 15.66 7.73 20.22
N ILE A 240 15.09 8.90 19.93
CA ILE A 240 14.29 9.67 20.89
C ILE A 240 12.84 9.27 20.63
N ILE A 241 12.24 8.53 21.57
CA ILE A 241 10.88 8.01 21.43
C ILE A 241 9.94 8.79 22.36
N ASP A 242 8.94 9.44 21.77
CA ASP A 242 7.80 9.96 22.51
C ASP A 242 6.68 8.91 22.53
N GLU A 243 6.42 8.32 23.69
CA GLU A 243 5.37 7.30 23.87
C GLU A 243 3.98 7.78 23.45
N LYS A 244 3.73 9.10 23.43
CA LYS A 244 2.47 9.67 22.94
C LYS A 244 2.26 9.40 21.45
N CYS A 245 3.32 9.15 20.67
CA CYS A 245 3.24 8.77 19.25
C CYS A 245 2.42 7.48 19.05
N VAL A 246 2.57 6.51 19.95
CA VAL A 246 1.83 5.24 19.89
C VAL A 246 0.33 5.50 20.06
N LEU A 247 -0.04 6.21 21.12
CA LEU A 247 -1.44 6.54 21.38
C LEU A 247 -2.04 7.42 20.28
N HIS A 248 -1.27 8.37 19.76
CA HIS A 248 -1.68 9.20 18.62
C HIS A 248 -1.98 8.35 17.38
N THR A 249 -1.10 7.41 17.04
CA THR A 249 -1.30 6.51 15.89
C THR A 249 -2.50 5.57 16.10
N LEU A 250 -2.66 5.02 17.30
CA LEU A 250 -3.83 4.20 17.64
C LEU A 250 -5.14 4.96 17.48
N ARG A 251 -5.18 6.23 17.92
CA ARG A 251 -6.36 7.10 17.77
C ARG A 251 -6.69 7.41 16.31
N ALA A 252 -5.67 7.55 15.46
CA ALA A 252 -5.87 7.73 14.02
C ALA A 252 -6.43 6.46 13.34
N LEU A 253 -6.01 5.28 13.79
CA LEU A 253 -6.48 3.98 13.26
C LEU A 253 -7.90 3.62 13.72
N HIS A 254 -8.29 4.06 14.93
CA HIS A 254 -9.51 3.61 15.60
C HIS A 254 -10.80 3.86 14.81
N PRO A 255 -11.11 5.07 14.30
CA PRO A 255 -12.35 5.31 13.55
C PRO A 255 -12.45 4.46 12.28
N ARG A 256 -11.31 4.22 11.61
CA ARG A 256 -11.27 3.38 10.40
C ARG A 256 -11.55 1.92 10.74
N LEU A 257 -10.90 1.38 11.77
CA LEU A 257 -11.14 0.01 12.21
C LEU A 257 -12.59 -0.18 12.68
N GLU A 258 -13.12 0.77 13.44
CA GLU A 258 -14.51 0.76 13.89
C GLU A 258 -15.50 0.67 12.73
N SER A 259 -15.32 1.53 11.73
CA SER A 259 -16.16 1.57 10.55
C SER A 259 -16.16 0.24 9.79
N LEU A 260 -15.00 -0.37 9.60
CA LEU A 260 -14.86 -1.65 8.90
C LEU A 260 -15.54 -2.81 9.67
N LEU A 261 -15.38 -2.85 11.00
CA LEU A 261 -16.00 -3.86 11.85
C LEU A 261 -17.52 -3.69 11.90
N ARG A 262 -18.01 -2.45 12.06
CA ARG A 262 -19.45 -2.16 11.97
C ARG A 262 -20.03 -2.55 10.62
N LEU A 263 -19.32 -2.30 9.51
CA LEU A 263 -19.76 -2.72 8.18
C LEU A 263 -19.86 -4.25 8.07
N LYS A 264 -18.89 -4.98 8.63
CA LYS A 264 -18.90 -6.45 8.68
C LYS A 264 -20.13 -6.97 9.44
N ASP A 265 -20.41 -6.38 10.60
CA ASP A 265 -21.56 -6.78 11.41
C ASP A 265 -22.89 -6.45 10.72
N ARG A 266 -23.00 -5.27 10.07
CA ARG A 266 -24.20 -4.90 9.28
C ARG A 266 -24.50 -5.91 8.20
N VAL A 267 -23.50 -6.35 7.43
CA VAL A 267 -23.69 -7.37 6.39
C VAL A 267 -24.12 -8.71 6.98
N ARG A 268 -23.55 -9.11 8.11
CA ARG A 268 -23.96 -10.33 8.80
C ARG A 268 -25.46 -10.32 9.17
N TYR A 269 -26.00 -9.16 9.54
CA TYR A 269 -27.43 -9.03 9.86
C TYR A 269 -28.31 -8.88 8.61
N LEU A 270 -27.79 -8.43 7.47
CA LEU A 270 -28.60 -8.23 6.26
C LEU A 270 -29.33 -9.50 5.82
N ASP A 271 -28.65 -10.64 5.83
CA ASP A 271 -29.26 -11.89 5.38
C ASP A 271 -30.36 -12.35 6.36
N ALA A 272 -30.12 -12.20 7.67
CA ALA A 272 -31.13 -12.49 8.69
C ALA A 272 -32.33 -11.53 8.60
N LEU A 273 -32.09 -10.22 8.42
CA LEU A 273 -33.14 -9.22 8.31
C LEU A 273 -33.96 -9.38 7.03
N ALA A 274 -33.33 -9.76 5.92
CA ALA A 274 -34.01 -10.05 4.66
C ALA A 274 -34.94 -11.27 4.80
N GLU A 275 -34.50 -12.31 5.51
CA GLU A 275 -35.31 -13.49 5.78
C GLU A 275 -36.54 -13.16 6.64
N ILE A 276 -36.37 -12.44 7.74
CA ILE A 276 -37.49 -12.05 8.61
C ILE A 276 -38.44 -11.09 7.89
N GLY A 277 -37.92 -10.13 7.11
CA GLY A 277 -38.73 -9.19 6.33
C GLY A 277 -39.60 -9.86 5.26
N ALA A 278 -39.12 -10.97 4.68
CA ALA A 278 -39.89 -11.78 3.73
C ALA A 278 -41.00 -12.59 4.41
N GLN A 279 -40.80 -13.03 5.65
CA GLN A 279 -41.78 -13.80 6.43
C GLN A 279 -42.89 -12.93 7.04
N GLU A 280 -42.56 -11.72 7.51
CA GLU A 280 -43.47 -10.86 8.28
C GLU A 280 -43.99 -9.62 7.51
N GLY A 281 -43.91 -9.62 6.17
CA GLY A 281 -44.64 -8.65 5.34
C GLY A 281 -44.05 -7.23 5.31
N GLY A 282 -42.74 -7.09 5.09
CA GLY A 282 -42.13 -5.81 4.69
C GLY A 282 -41.47 -5.01 5.80
N GLY A 283 -41.18 -5.61 6.96
CA GLY A 283 -40.24 -5.05 7.94
C GLY A 283 -40.78 -3.88 8.78
N ALA A 284 -42.10 -3.65 8.81
CA ALA A 284 -42.72 -2.58 9.62
C ALA A 284 -42.56 -2.76 11.14
N PHE A 285 -42.15 -3.95 11.59
CA PHE A 285 -41.82 -4.26 12.98
C PHE A 285 -40.35 -3.92 13.34
N LEU A 286 -39.48 -3.76 12.34
CA LEU A 286 -38.06 -3.44 12.56
C LEU A 286 -37.92 -1.98 13.04
N GLU A 287 -36.91 -1.72 13.85
CA GLU A 287 -36.48 -0.36 14.18
C GLU A 287 -36.02 0.40 12.92
N GLU A 288 -36.15 1.73 12.92
CA GLU A 288 -35.80 2.61 11.78
C GLU A 288 -34.38 2.36 11.25
N GLY A 289 -33.37 2.23 12.12
CA GLY A 289 -31.99 1.95 11.71
C GLY A 289 -31.78 0.58 11.03
N LEU A 290 -32.60 -0.42 11.36
CA LEU A 290 -32.57 -1.74 10.71
C LEU A 290 -33.30 -1.69 9.35
N ARG A 291 -34.39 -0.92 9.25
CA ARG A 291 -35.07 -0.68 7.96
C ARG A 291 -34.18 0.04 6.98
N GLU A 292 -33.47 1.08 7.41
CA GLU A 292 -32.48 1.78 6.57
C GLU A 292 -31.37 0.83 6.10
N THR A 293 -30.94 -0.10 6.96
CA THR A 293 -29.92 -1.09 6.61
C THR A 293 -30.43 -2.06 5.53
N VAL A 294 -31.69 -2.52 5.62
CA VAL A 294 -32.31 -3.37 4.58
C VAL A 294 -32.53 -2.60 3.27
N GLN A 295 -32.98 -1.35 3.34
CA GLN A 295 -33.19 -0.50 2.16
C GLN A 295 -31.89 -0.23 1.40
N ASN A 296 -30.77 -0.07 2.12
CA ASN A 296 -29.46 0.17 1.53
C ASN A 296 -28.62 -1.12 1.33
N ALA A 297 -29.24 -2.30 1.36
CA ALA A 297 -28.53 -3.58 1.35
C ALA A 297 -27.53 -3.73 0.19
N ASP A 298 -27.91 -3.32 -1.02
CA ASP A 298 -27.05 -3.43 -2.21
C ASP A 298 -25.81 -2.55 -2.10
N GLN A 299 -25.96 -1.33 -1.56
CA GLN A 299 -24.83 -0.43 -1.30
C GLN A 299 -23.91 -1.00 -0.23
N ILE A 300 -24.46 -1.50 0.88
CA ILE A 300 -23.69 -2.08 1.98
C ILE A 300 -22.92 -3.32 1.52
N ARG A 301 -23.54 -4.18 0.69
CA ARG A 301 -22.86 -5.34 0.08
C ARG A 301 -21.75 -4.90 -0.88
N ALA A 302 -21.96 -3.84 -1.65
CA ALA A 302 -20.93 -3.28 -2.53
C ALA A 302 -19.74 -2.73 -1.73
N GLU A 303 -19.98 -1.98 -0.66
CA GLU A 303 -18.95 -1.46 0.26
C GLU A 303 -18.21 -2.60 0.99
N HIS A 304 -18.91 -3.69 1.30
CA HIS A 304 -18.33 -4.84 1.99
C HIS A 304 -17.38 -5.68 1.12
N ARG A 305 -17.42 -5.55 -0.22
CA ARG A 305 -16.69 -6.42 -1.16
C ARG A 305 -15.21 -6.63 -0.77
N ASP A 306 -14.55 -5.56 -0.31
CA ASP A 306 -13.13 -5.58 0.05
C ASP A 306 -12.90 -5.47 1.57
N ASN A 307 -13.97 -5.49 2.36
CA ASN A 307 -13.92 -5.19 3.79
C ASN A 307 -13.06 -6.20 4.57
N GLU A 308 -13.12 -7.49 4.23
CA GLU A 308 -12.28 -8.51 4.87
C GLU A 308 -10.79 -8.26 4.63
N LYS A 309 -10.42 -7.92 3.37
CA LYS A 309 -9.03 -7.56 3.02
C LYS A 309 -8.58 -6.31 3.78
N ARG A 310 -9.45 -5.32 3.93
CA ARG A 310 -9.19 -4.09 4.71
C ARG A 310 -9.07 -4.34 6.22
N ILE A 311 -9.87 -5.23 6.80
CA ILE A 311 -9.76 -5.61 8.21
C ILE A 311 -8.44 -6.32 8.46
N ALA A 312 -8.10 -7.31 7.64
CA ALA A 312 -6.82 -8.00 7.72
C ALA A 312 -5.63 -7.03 7.59
N TYR A 313 -5.76 -6.01 6.74
CA TYR A 313 -4.77 -4.96 6.59
C TYR A 313 -4.58 -4.14 7.87
N MET A 314 -5.69 -3.72 8.50
CA MET A 314 -5.68 -2.97 9.76
C MET A 314 -5.12 -3.80 10.92
N GLU A 315 -5.45 -5.09 10.99
CA GLU A 315 -4.86 -6.03 11.96
C GLU A 315 -3.33 -6.04 11.82
N GLN A 316 -2.82 -6.24 10.61
CA GLN A 316 -1.36 -6.25 10.37
C GLN A 316 -0.69 -4.91 10.68
N LEU A 317 -1.33 -3.77 10.44
CA LEU A 317 -0.80 -2.47 10.84
C LEU A 317 -0.67 -2.33 12.36
N LEU A 318 -1.68 -2.79 13.11
CA LEU A 318 -1.63 -2.77 14.58
C LEU A 318 -0.55 -3.73 15.11
N GLU A 319 -0.44 -4.92 14.53
CA GLU A 319 0.63 -5.87 14.85
C GLU A 319 2.02 -5.26 14.61
N GLN A 320 2.20 -4.59 13.47
CA GLN A 320 3.46 -3.97 13.11
C GLN A 320 3.81 -2.79 14.04
N LEU A 321 2.84 -1.93 14.35
CA LEU A 321 3.01 -0.84 15.32
C LEU A 321 3.42 -1.38 16.69
N PHE A 322 2.80 -2.47 17.13
CA PHE A 322 3.14 -3.14 18.38
C PHE A 322 4.59 -3.64 18.35
N ILE A 323 4.99 -4.37 17.30
CA ILE A 323 6.37 -4.85 17.14
C ILE A 323 7.37 -3.69 17.13
N ASP A 324 7.11 -2.63 16.37
CA ASP A 324 8.05 -1.52 16.19
C ASP A 324 8.27 -0.72 17.48
N ARG A 325 7.21 -0.50 18.27
CA ARG A 325 7.32 0.13 19.60
C ARG A 325 8.36 -0.58 20.48
N PHE A 326 8.27 -1.90 20.58
CA PHE A 326 9.20 -2.70 21.40
C PHE A 326 10.56 -2.88 20.74
N LYS A 327 10.61 -2.93 19.40
CA LYS A 327 11.87 -3.00 18.61
C LYS A 327 12.78 -1.81 18.91
N PHE A 328 12.25 -0.60 19.05
CA PHE A 328 13.04 0.57 19.42
C PHE A 328 13.57 0.53 20.87
N ARG A 329 12.94 -0.25 21.74
CA ARG A 329 13.44 -0.55 23.10
C ARG A 329 14.37 -1.77 23.17
N GLY A 330 14.62 -2.44 22.05
CA GLY A 330 15.42 -3.67 21.99
C GLY A 330 14.69 -4.92 22.49
N ILE A 331 13.36 -4.89 22.62
CA ILE A 331 12.55 -6.00 23.13
C ILE A 331 11.85 -6.71 21.96
N ASN A 332 11.91 -8.05 21.93
CA ASN A 332 11.22 -8.85 20.92
C ASN A 332 9.87 -9.38 21.44
N VAL A 333 8.78 -8.87 20.88
CA VAL A 333 7.40 -9.20 21.28
C VAL A 333 6.62 -9.99 20.22
N ARG A 334 7.29 -10.58 19.23
CA ARG A 334 6.62 -11.31 18.13
C ARG A 334 5.70 -12.44 18.61
N HIS A 335 6.00 -13.05 19.75
CA HIS A 335 5.18 -14.10 20.36
C HIS A 335 3.83 -13.59 20.91
N ARG A 336 3.73 -12.30 21.21
CA ARG A 336 2.51 -11.66 21.78
C ARG A 336 1.60 -11.04 20.71
N VAL A 337 1.98 -11.12 19.44
CA VAL A 337 1.21 -10.58 18.31
C VAL A 337 -0.20 -11.18 18.23
N GLY A 338 -0.37 -12.44 18.67
CA GLY A 338 -1.67 -13.08 18.76
C GLY A 338 -2.64 -12.42 19.75
N GLU A 339 -2.14 -11.73 20.79
CA GLU A 339 -2.96 -10.95 21.72
C GLU A 339 -3.61 -9.78 20.97
N VAL A 340 -2.86 -9.08 20.11
CA VAL A 340 -3.37 -7.96 19.30
C VAL A 340 -4.51 -8.44 18.39
N ARG A 341 -4.31 -9.54 17.66
CA ARG A 341 -5.36 -10.14 16.80
C ARG A 341 -6.64 -10.46 17.56
N SER A 342 -6.50 -11.01 18.76
CA SER A 342 -7.65 -11.40 19.58
C SER A 342 -8.43 -10.17 20.04
N LEU A 343 -7.74 -9.09 20.42
CA LEU A 343 -8.36 -7.83 20.83
C LEU A 343 -9.01 -7.07 19.68
N VAL A 344 -8.44 -7.12 18.47
CA VAL A 344 -9.08 -6.53 17.28
C VAL A 344 -10.39 -7.23 16.97
N LYS A 345 -10.42 -8.57 17.04
CA LYS A 345 -11.64 -9.36 16.84
C LYS A 345 -12.71 -9.12 17.90
N ALA A 346 -12.31 -8.96 19.16
CA ALA A 346 -13.23 -8.63 20.26
C ALA A 346 -13.64 -7.14 20.28
N TYR A 347 -12.96 -6.30 19.50
CA TYR A 347 -13.13 -4.85 19.42
C TYR A 347 -13.22 -4.15 20.78
N SER A 348 -12.19 -4.29 21.61
CA SER A 348 -12.05 -3.52 22.86
C SER A 348 -10.96 -2.46 22.73
N TRP A 349 -11.37 -1.21 22.52
CA TRP A 349 -10.45 -0.07 22.42
C TRP A 349 -9.61 0.12 23.70
N GLU A 350 -10.25 0.04 24.88
CA GLU A 350 -9.56 0.21 26.16
C GLU A 350 -8.52 -0.90 26.41
N ALA A 351 -8.86 -2.15 26.06
CA ALA A 351 -7.92 -3.26 26.19
C ALA A 351 -6.75 -3.11 25.21
N LEU A 352 -7.01 -2.63 23.98
CA LEU A 352 -5.94 -2.33 23.01
C LEU A 352 -5.01 -1.23 23.52
N VAL A 353 -5.54 -0.11 24.02
CA VAL A 353 -4.73 0.96 24.60
C VAL A 353 -3.92 0.45 25.80
N THR A 354 -4.53 -0.37 26.67
CA THR A 354 -3.85 -0.96 27.82
C THR A 354 -2.71 -1.89 27.42
N LEU A 355 -2.93 -2.75 26.41
CA LEU A 355 -1.91 -3.64 25.87
C LEU A 355 -0.71 -2.86 25.30
N PHE A 356 -0.99 -1.77 24.58
CA PHE A 356 0.03 -0.88 24.04
C PHE A 356 0.63 0.08 25.07
N ALA A 357 0.04 0.23 26.25
CA ALA A 357 0.64 0.96 27.36
C ALA A 357 1.55 0.06 28.19
N ALA A 358 1.23 -1.23 28.30
CA ALA A 358 2.00 -2.21 29.06
C ALA A 358 3.47 -2.21 28.62
N THR A 359 4.36 -2.14 29.62
CA THR A 359 5.83 -2.12 29.47
C THR A 359 6.42 -3.47 29.19
#